data_AF-A0A061F9Q3-F1
#
_entry.id   AF-A0A061F9Q3-F1
#
_cell.length_a   1.000
_cell.length_b   1.000
_cell.length_c   1.000
_cell.angle_alpha   90.00
_cell.angle_beta   90.00
_cell.angle_gamma   90.00
#
_symmetry.space_group_name_H-M   'P 1'
#
loop_
_entity.id
_entity.type
_entity.pdbx_description
1 polymer ?
#
loop_
_entity_poly.entity_id
_entity_poly.type
_entity_poly.pdbx_seq_one_letter_code
_entity_poly.pdbx_strand_id
1 'polypeptide(L)'
;MPKGNTKKKKNKFMIDWVRPCFDSIKFNVDGAARGYLGATGIEGTLRGNNGNIRILFSKSVGTMDSNLAEIYAIKETLLLLLLSLGLALMIDHIPQSTNHFADRLAQDDVEHLEDLVEIFD
;
A
#
# COMPACT_ATOMS: atom_id res chain seq x y z
N MET A 1 -35.09 11.19 29.21
CA MET A 1 -34.90 11.67 27.82
C MET A 1 -33.62 11.02 27.27
N PRO A 2 -33.65 10.32 26.12
CA PRO A 2 -32.44 9.73 25.56
C PRO A 2 -31.64 10.81 24.81
N LYS A 3 -30.33 10.87 25.06
CA LYS A 3 -29.39 11.72 24.30
C LYS A 3 -29.12 11.02 22.97
N GLY A 4 -29.55 11.66 21.87
CA GLY A 4 -29.32 11.15 20.52
C GLY A 4 -27.83 11.12 20.17
N ASN A 5 -27.31 9.93 19.88
CA ASN A 5 -25.99 9.76 19.29
C ASN A 5 -26.03 10.17 17.82
N THR A 6 -25.65 11.41 17.52
CA THR A 6 -25.39 11.85 16.14
C THR A 6 -24.06 11.26 15.67
N LYS A 7 -24.10 10.08 15.04
CA LYS A 7 -22.97 9.58 14.25
C LYS A 7 -22.72 10.57 13.10
N LYS A 8 -21.64 11.34 13.18
CA LYS A 8 -21.16 12.16 12.06
C LYS A 8 -20.91 11.23 10.87
N LYS A 9 -21.70 11.39 9.80
CA LYS A 9 -21.45 10.70 8.53
C LYS A 9 -20.09 11.19 8.02
N LYS A 10 -19.09 10.29 8.00
CA LYS A 10 -17.85 10.54 7.27
C LYS A 10 -18.24 10.70 5.80
N ASN A 11 -18.03 11.87 5.22
CA ASN A 11 -18.13 12.06 3.79
C ASN A 11 -17.03 11.22 3.13
N LYS A 12 -17.37 10.00 2.72
CA LYS A 12 -16.53 9.19 1.85
C LYS A 12 -16.57 9.92 0.50
N PHE A 13 -15.53 10.70 0.20
CA PHE A 13 -15.34 11.20 -1.16
C PHE A 13 -15.29 9.97 -2.05
N MET A 14 -16.35 9.74 -2.81
CA MET A 14 -16.38 8.70 -3.81
C MET A 14 -15.52 9.23 -4.94
N ILE A 15 -14.23 8.92 -4.88
CA ILE A 15 -13.31 9.22 -5.97
C ILE A 15 -13.67 8.22 -7.07
N ASP A 16 -14.33 8.71 -8.13
CA ASP A 16 -14.58 7.90 -9.30
C ASP A 16 -13.25 7.40 -9.87
N TRP A 17 -13.25 6.18 -10.38
CA TRP A 17 -12.05 5.61 -10.99
C TRP A 17 -11.62 6.49 -12.17
N VAL A 18 -10.48 7.15 -12.02
CA VAL A 18 -9.85 7.91 -13.10
C VAL A 18 -8.97 6.97 -13.93
N ARG A 19 -9.23 6.96 -15.24
CA ARG A 19 -8.45 6.24 -16.23
C ARG A 19 -6.99 6.73 -16.21
N PRO A 20 -5.99 5.82 -16.19
CA PRO A 20 -4.60 6.23 -16.32
C PRO A 20 -4.30 6.77 -17.72
N CYS A 21 -3.19 7.51 -17.87
CA CYS A 21 -2.71 7.99 -19.16
C CYS A 21 -2.49 6.84 -20.17
N PHE A 22 -2.38 7.20 -21.45
CA PHE A 22 -2.04 6.23 -22.49
C PHE A 22 -0.73 5.50 -22.14
N ASP A 23 -0.66 4.20 -22.45
CA ASP A 23 0.42 3.28 -22.04
C ASP A 23 0.77 3.19 -20.54
N SER A 24 -0.06 3.77 -19.68
CA SER A 24 0.09 3.64 -18.22
C SER A 24 -0.83 2.55 -17.65
N ILE A 25 -0.40 1.99 -16.53
CA ILE A 25 -1.17 1.05 -15.72
C ILE A 25 -1.50 1.68 -14.37
N LYS A 26 -2.66 1.37 -13.81
CA LYS A 26 -3.07 1.82 -12.48
C LYS A 26 -3.41 0.62 -11.62
N PHE A 27 -2.70 0.48 -10.50
CA PHE A 27 -3.00 -0.53 -9.50
C PHE A 27 -3.77 0.12 -8.34
N ASN A 28 -5.01 -0.31 -8.12
CA ASN A 28 -5.76 0.07 -6.93
C ASN A 28 -5.62 -1.07 -5.92
N VAL A 29 -5.34 -0.76 -4.67
CA VAL A 29 -5.12 -1.73 -3.59
C VAL A 29 -5.93 -1.32 -2.37
N ASP A 30 -6.30 -2.28 -1.55
CA ASP A 30 -6.96 -2.05 -0.27
C ASP A 30 -6.59 -3.15 0.72
N GLY A 31 -6.49 -2.77 2.00
CA GLY A 31 -6.24 -3.66 3.12
C GLY A 31 -7.33 -3.52 4.18
N ALA A 32 -7.97 -4.62 4.55
CA ALA A 32 -9.06 -4.62 5.52
C ALA A 32 -8.77 -5.55 6.70
N ALA A 33 -8.90 -5.03 7.92
CA ALA A 33 -8.75 -5.80 9.17
C ALA A 33 -10.02 -5.71 10.03
N ARG A 34 -10.41 -6.82 10.66
CA ARG A 34 -11.59 -6.87 11.54
C ARG A 34 -11.27 -6.39 12.97
N GLY A 35 -11.30 -5.09 13.21
CA GLY A 35 -10.95 -4.52 14.52
C GLY A 35 -9.44 -4.42 14.73
N TYR A 36 -9.01 -4.18 15.98
CA TYR A 36 -7.58 -4.14 16.30
C TYR A 36 -7.01 -5.56 16.38
N LEU A 37 -6.01 -5.87 15.55
CA LEU A 37 -5.43 -7.22 15.42
C LEU A 37 -6.51 -8.28 15.11
N GLY A 38 -7.33 -8.01 14.10
CA GLY A 38 -8.35 -8.94 13.62
C GLY A 38 -7.92 -9.72 12.40
N ALA A 39 -8.79 -10.64 11.96
CA ALA A 39 -8.63 -11.30 10.67
C ALA A 39 -8.54 -10.26 9.54
N THR A 40 -7.55 -10.43 8.68
CA THR A 40 -7.16 -9.44 7.68
C THR A 40 -7.16 -10.00 6.27
N GLY A 41 -7.75 -9.24 5.36
CA GLY A 41 -7.68 -9.46 3.92
C GLY A 41 -6.97 -8.31 3.22
N ILE A 42 -6.37 -8.61 2.09
CA ILE A 42 -5.83 -7.63 1.14
C ILE A 42 -6.42 -7.90 -0.23
N GLU A 43 -6.64 -6.84 -1.00
CA GLU A 43 -7.10 -6.93 -2.38
C GLU A 43 -6.41 -5.91 -3.28
N GLY A 44 -6.41 -6.19 -4.57
CA GLY A 44 -5.93 -5.21 -5.53
C GLY A 44 -6.27 -5.56 -6.97
N THR A 45 -6.39 -4.51 -7.79
CA THR A 45 -6.70 -4.60 -9.21
C THR A 45 -5.77 -3.72 -10.03
N LEU A 46 -5.03 -4.32 -10.97
CA LEU A 46 -4.28 -3.62 -12.00
C LEU A 46 -5.15 -3.42 -13.23
N ARG A 47 -5.30 -2.18 -13.69
CA ARG A 47 -6.04 -1.84 -14.91
C ARG A 47 -5.17 -1.09 -15.90
N GLY A 48 -5.32 -1.41 -17.18
CA GLY A 48 -4.74 -0.61 -18.26
C GLY A 48 -5.58 0.63 -18.57
N ASN A 49 -5.11 1.47 -19.51
CA ASN A 49 -5.85 2.66 -19.96
C ASN A 49 -7.24 2.33 -20.53
N ASN A 50 -7.44 1.11 -21.04
CA ASN A 50 -8.70 0.67 -21.62
C ASN A 50 -9.71 0.28 -20.53
N GLY A 51 -9.33 0.34 -19.26
CA GLY A 51 -10.12 -0.14 -18.12
C GLY A 51 -10.11 -1.66 -17.94
N ASN A 52 -9.43 -2.40 -18.83
CA ASN A 52 -9.30 -3.85 -18.72
C ASN A 52 -8.45 -4.21 -17.51
N ILE A 53 -8.93 -5.18 -16.74
CA ILE A 53 -8.20 -5.74 -15.61
C ILE A 53 -7.09 -6.65 -16.16
N ARG A 54 -5.84 -6.38 -15.79
CA ARG A 54 -4.68 -7.21 -16.14
C ARG A 54 -4.28 -8.15 -15.01
N ILE A 55 -4.41 -7.69 -13.76
CA ILE A 55 -4.13 -8.47 -12.55
C ILE A 55 -5.24 -8.17 -11.54
N LEU A 56 -5.73 -9.21 -10.87
CA LEU A 56 -6.67 -9.13 -9.76
C LEU A 56 -6.19 -10.10 -8.68
N PHE A 57 -6.15 -9.66 -7.43
CA PHE A 57 -5.91 -10.56 -6.30
C PHE A 57 -6.80 -10.19 -5.12
N SER A 58 -7.07 -11.20 -4.29
CA SER A 58 -7.66 -11.08 -2.97
C SER A 58 -7.10 -12.20 -2.10
N LYS A 59 -6.50 -11.87 -0.95
CA LYS A 59 -5.81 -12.84 -0.08
C LYS A 59 -6.14 -12.58 1.39
N SER A 60 -6.31 -13.65 2.16
CA SER A 60 -6.25 -13.58 3.61
C SER A 60 -4.78 -13.60 4.05
N VAL A 61 -4.39 -12.69 4.94
CA VAL A 61 -2.99 -12.51 5.39
C VAL A 61 -2.83 -12.74 6.89
N GLY A 62 -3.79 -13.42 7.51
CA GLY A 62 -3.76 -13.73 8.94
C GLY A 62 -4.35 -12.61 9.78
N THR A 63 -3.64 -12.22 10.84
CA THR A 63 -4.14 -11.29 11.85
C THR A 63 -3.22 -10.09 11.99
N MET A 64 -3.71 -8.88 11.70
CA MET A 64 -2.95 -7.64 11.83
C MET A 64 -3.89 -6.44 11.99
N ASP A 65 -3.36 -5.24 12.25
CA ASP A 65 -4.15 -4.01 12.19
C ASP A 65 -4.36 -3.54 10.74
N SER A 66 -5.27 -2.57 10.56
CA SER A 66 -5.64 -2.06 9.24
C SER A 66 -4.50 -1.34 8.53
N ASN A 67 -3.59 -0.67 9.25
CA ASN A 67 -2.49 0.04 8.62
C ASN A 67 -1.50 -0.97 8.03
N LEU A 68 -1.23 -2.06 8.78
CA LEU A 68 -0.40 -3.13 8.27
C LEU A 68 -1.06 -3.87 7.10
N ALA A 69 -2.39 -4.01 7.11
CA ALA A 69 -3.15 -4.58 5.98
C ALA A 69 -2.92 -3.79 4.69
N GLU A 70 -3.01 -2.46 4.76
CA GLU A 70 -2.79 -1.55 3.62
C GLU A 70 -1.36 -1.69 3.08
N ILE A 71 -0.35 -1.72 3.97
CA ILE A 71 1.06 -1.92 3.59
C ILE A 71 1.25 -3.29 2.92
N TYR A 72 0.60 -4.34 3.42
CA TYR A 72 0.65 -5.67 2.81
C TYR A 72 0.00 -5.70 1.43
N ALA A 73 -1.09 -4.96 1.21
CA ALA A 73 -1.73 -4.85 -0.10
C ALA A 73 -0.79 -4.18 -1.13
N ILE A 74 -0.06 -3.13 -0.72
CA ILE A 74 0.97 -2.46 -1.54
C ILE A 74 2.15 -3.42 -1.82
N LYS A 75 2.67 -4.08 -0.79
CA LYS A 75 3.78 -5.05 -0.94
C LYS A 75 3.43 -6.17 -1.93
N GLU A 76 2.26 -6.77 -1.76
CA GLU A 76 1.80 -7.87 -2.62
C GLU A 76 1.66 -7.41 -4.07
N THR A 77 1.15 -6.20 -4.25
CA THR A 77 1.01 -5.55 -5.56
C THR A 77 2.35 -5.33 -6.25
N LEU A 78 3.36 -4.81 -5.54
CA LEU A 78 4.70 -4.62 -6.09
C LEU A 78 5.32 -5.96 -6.49
N LEU A 79 5.18 -7.00 -5.66
CA LEU A 79 5.68 -8.33 -5.99
C LEU A 79 5.01 -8.90 -7.25
N LEU A 80 3.69 -8.81 -7.36
CA LEU A 80 2.95 -9.26 -8.55
C LEU A 80 3.35 -8.46 -9.80
N LEU A 81 3.56 -7.15 -9.66
CA LEU A 81 4.01 -6.29 -10.76
C LEU A 81 5.40 -6.70 -11.25
N LEU A 82 6.38 -6.80 -10.34
CA LEU A 82 7.76 -7.18 -10.68
C LEU A 82 7.80 -8.57 -11.34
N LEU A 83 7.08 -9.55 -10.79
CA LEU A 83 6.96 -10.88 -11.38
C LEU A 83 6.33 -10.83 -12.78
N SER A 84 5.29 -10.01 -12.98
CA SER A 84 4.65 -9.85 -14.30
C SER A 84 5.56 -9.18 -15.33
N LEU A 85 6.52 -8.36 -14.88
CA LEU A 85 7.52 -7.70 -15.72
C LEU A 85 8.80 -8.54 -15.91
N GLY A 86 8.89 -9.71 -15.28
CA GLY A 86 10.09 -10.55 -15.31
C GLY A 86 11.29 -9.95 -14.57
N LEU A 87 11.05 -8.99 -13.68
CA LEU A 87 12.09 -8.38 -12.84
C LEU A 87 12.35 -9.27 -11.61
N ALA A 88 13.63 -9.55 -11.34
CA ALA A 88 14.03 -10.26 -10.13
C ALA A 88 14.21 -9.26 -8.97
N LEU A 89 13.50 -9.47 -7.86
CA LEU A 89 13.75 -8.77 -6.60
C LEU A 89 14.55 -9.70 -5.69
N MET A 90 15.74 -9.26 -5.30
CA MET A 90 16.57 -9.95 -4.31
C MET A 90 16.53 -9.15 -3.01
N ILE A 91 16.03 -9.77 -1.94
CA ILE A 91 16.04 -9.18 -0.60
C ILE A 91 17.02 -10.00 0.22
N ASP A 92 18.18 -9.43 0.51
CA ASP A 92 19.17 -10.03 1.38
C ASP A 92 19.02 -9.49 2.80
N HIS A 93 19.14 -10.38 3.79
CA HIS A 93 19.28 -9.93 5.18
C HIS A 93 20.68 -9.37 5.37
N ILE A 94 20.75 -8.09 5.72
CA ILE A 94 22.00 -7.37 5.95
C ILE A 94 22.09 -7.04 7.45
N PRO A 95 23.22 -7.33 8.13
CA PRO A 95 23.43 -6.90 9.50
C PRO A 95 23.25 -5.39 9.66
N GLN A 96 22.69 -4.96 10.78
CA GLN A 96 22.48 -3.53 11.05
C GLN A 96 23.80 -2.73 11.01
N SER A 97 24.91 -3.36 11.43
CA SER A 97 26.26 -2.78 11.35
C SER A 97 26.77 -2.50 9.93
N THR A 98 26.03 -2.92 8.90
CA THR A 98 26.38 -2.66 7.50
C THR A 98 25.32 -1.82 6.79
N ASN A 99 24.27 -1.40 7.49
CA ASN A 99 23.18 -0.54 6.97
C ASN A 99 23.16 0.86 7.62
N HIS A 100 24.30 1.31 8.14
CA HIS A 100 24.44 2.55 8.92
C HIS A 100 23.98 3.82 8.19
N PHE A 101 23.94 3.82 6.86
CA PHE A 101 23.46 4.98 6.11
C PHE A 101 21.93 5.05 6.15
N ALA A 102 21.24 3.96 5.80
CA ALA A 102 19.78 3.90 5.89
C ALA A 102 19.28 4.09 7.33
N ASP A 103 19.99 3.52 8.32
CA ASP A 103 19.67 3.73 9.72
C ASP A 103 19.79 5.20 10.12
N ARG A 104 20.85 5.90 9.69
CA ARG A 104 21.01 7.34 9.96
C ARG A 104 19.95 8.18 9.27
N LEU A 105 19.69 7.92 7.98
CA LEU A 105 18.62 8.61 7.25
C LEU A 105 17.28 8.43 7.95
N ALA A 106 16.95 7.21 8.39
CA ALA A 106 15.71 6.96 9.11
C ALA A 106 15.64 7.68 10.47
N GLN A 107 16.77 7.94 11.14
CA GLN A 107 16.79 8.76 12.36
C GLN A 107 16.70 10.26 12.05
N ASP A 108 17.40 10.72 11.02
CA ASP A 108 17.39 12.12 10.60
C ASP A 108 15.97 12.55 10.14
N ASP A 109 15.25 11.68 9.43
CA ASP A 109 13.85 11.89 9.02
C ASP A 109 12.85 11.91 10.20
N VAL A 110 13.15 11.21 11.30
CA VAL A 110 12.35 11.30 12.54
C VAL A 110 12.51 12.67 13.19
N GLU A 111 13.67 13.31 13.02
CA GLU A 111 13.98 14.62 13.60
C GLU A 111 13.64 15.81 12.68
N HIS A 112 13.52 15.60 11.36
CA HIS A 112 13.16 16.63 10.40
C HIS A 112 11.90 16.30 9.57
N LEU A 113 10.87 17.12 9.79
CA LEU A 113 9.50 17.02 9.27
C LEU A 113 9.34 17.52 7.81
N GLU A 114 10.27 17.19 6.91
CA GLU A 114 10.12 17.50 5.48
C GLU A 114 10.39 16.27 4.60
N ASP A 115 9.38 15.86 3.83
CA ASP A 115 9.46 14.70 2.93
C ASP A 115 10.48 14.95 1.80
N LEU A 116 11.68 14.37 1.91
CA LEU A 116 12.66 14.36 0.82
C LEU A 116 12.47 13.12 -0.06
N VAL A 117 12.05 13.32 -1.31
CA VAL A 117 12.05 12.29 -2.35
C VAL A 117 13.04 12.73 -3.44
N GLU A 118 14.26 12.17 -3.40
CA GLU A 118 15.23 12.32 -4.48
C GLU A 118 15.18 11.08 -5.38
N ILE A 119 14.82 11.29 -6.65
CA ILE A 119 14.93 10.29 -7.71
C ILE A 119 16.14 10.70 -8.55
N PHE A 120 17.14 9.83 -8.61
CA PHE A 120 18.28 10.02 -9.50
C PHE A 120 18.00 9.38 -10.85
N ASP A 121 18.33 10.10 -11.93
CA ASP A 121 18.19 9.68 -13.33
C ASP A 121 19.09 8.48 -13.70
#